data_AF-A0A8H6DW11-F1
#
_entry.id   AF-A0A8H6DW11-F1
#
_cell.length_a   1.000
_cell.length_b   1.000
_cell.length_c   1.000
_cell.angle_alpha   90.00
_cell.angle_beta   90.00
_cell.angle_gamma   90.00
#
_symmetry.space_group_name_H-M   'P 1'
#
loop_
_entity.id
_entity.type
_entity.pdbx_description
1 polymer ?
#
loop_
_entity_poly.entity_id
_entity_poly.type
_entity_poly.pdbx_seq_one_letter_code
_entity_poly.pdbx_strand_id
1 'polypeptide(L)'
;MHLKYGPTIRIAPDKLIFVDAKALKDIYGHRNGTPEYIKDPSLTFIADAGPSLFSVPKDDHSKLRRLLSHRFSDRALREQESVISGYANLLARSATIQPGNLS
;
A
#
# COMPACT_ATOMS: atom_id res chain seq x y z
N MET A 1 11.09 9.35 -17.69
CA MET A 1 9.83 9.89 -18.25
C MET A 1 9.50 11.28 -17.70
N HIS A 2 9.16 11.42 -16.41
CA HIS A 2 8.80 12.73 -15.83
C HIS A 2 9.90 13.80 -15.90
N LEU A 3 11.17 13.41 -15.83
CA LEU A 3 12.31 14.35 -16.01
C LEU A 3 12.31 15.04 -17.39
N LYS A 4 11.69 14.43 -18.41
CA LYS A 4 11.65 14.95 -19.78
C LYS A 4 10.32 15.60 -20.13
N TYR A 5 9.21 15.03 -19.66
CA TYR A 5 7.85 15.42 -20.07
C TYR A 5 7.07 16.19 -18.99
N GLY A 6 7.68 16.38 -17.82
CA GLY A 6 7.08 17.12 -16.72
C GLY A 6 6.24 16.25 -15.76
N PRO A 7 5.57 16.90 -14.79
CA PRO A 7 4.94 16.24 -13.65
C PRO A 7 3.68 15.44 -14.00
N THR A 8 3.03 15.75 -15.13
CA THR A 8 1.80 15.10 -15.59
C THR A 8 2.00 14.66 -17.03
N ILE A 9 1.78 13.37 -17.30
CA ILE A 9 1.95 12.78 -18.64
C ILE A 9 0.65 12.08 -19.04
N ARG A 10 0.13 12.39 -20.23
CA ARG A 10 -0.99 11.65 -20.83
C ARG A 10 -0.45 10.48 -21.65
N ILE A 11 -0.90 9.28 -21.34
CA ILE A 11 -0.47 8.04 -22.03
C ILE A 11 -1.59 7.43 -22.89
N ALA A 12 -2.85 7.81 -22.66
CA ALA A 12 -4.01 7.44 -23.47
C ALA A 12 -5.11 8.53 -23.35
N PRO A 13 -6.18 8.50 -24.16
CA PRO A 13 -7.29 9.45 -24.05
C PRO A 13 -7.88 9.52 -22.62
N ASP A 14 -7.90 8.39 -21.92
CA ASP A 14 -8.49 8.18 -20.60
C ASP A 14 -7.44 7.95 -19.48
N LYS A 15 -6.14 8.04 -19.78
CA LYS A 15 -5.07 7.69 -18.81
C LYS A 15 -4.02 8.77 -18.66
N LEU A 16 -3.78 9.15 -17.40
CA LEU A 16 -2.79 10.14 -16.97
C LEU A 16 -1.87 9.53 -15.91
N ILE A 17 -0.60 9.91 -15.94
CA ILE A 17 0.40 9.59 -14.93
C ILE A 17 0.83 10.89 -14.25
N PHE A 18 0.86 10.90 -12.92
CA PHE A 18 1.26 12.04 -12.10
C PHE A 18 2.48 11.68 -11.23
N VAL A 19 3.36 12.66 -11.01
CA VAL A 19 4.47 12.55 -10.02
C VAL A 19 4.51 13.76 -9.06
N ASP A 20 3.48 14.60 -9.08
CA ASP A 20 3.37 15.78 -8.23
C ASP A 20 2.71 15.45 -6.87
N ALA A 21 3.27 15.95 -5.78
CA ALA A 21 2.75 15.75 -4.43
C ALA A 21 1.37 16.41 -4.24
N LYS A 22 1.10 17.53 -4.92
CA LYS A 22 -0.23 18.16 -4.88
C LYS A 22 -1.27 17.25 -5.55
N ALA A 23 -0.95 16.67 -6.70
CA ALA A 23 -1.83 15.70 -7.36
C ALA A 23 -2.15 14.50 -6.46
N LEU A 24 -1.19 13.99 -5.69
CA LEU A 24 -1.44 12.91 -4.73
C LEU A 24 -2.51 13.30 -3.70
N LYS A 25 -2.44 14.52 -3.14
CA LYS A 25 -3.44 15.04 -2.19
C LYS A 25 -4.79 15.28 -2.87
N ASP A 26 -4.80 15.80 -4.09
CA ASP A 26 -6.04 16.10 -4.81
C ASP A 26 -6.78 14.82 -5.22
N ILE A 27 -6.04 13.74 -5.53
CA ILE A 27 -6.58 12.43 -5.93
C ILE A 27 -6.97 11.57 -4.72
N TYR A 28 -6.08 11.42 -3.74
CA TYR A 28 -6.24 10.47 -2.62
C TYR A 28 -6.51 11.13 -1.26
N GLY A 29 -6.44 12.45 -1.17
CA GLY A 29 -6.66 13.17 0.08
C GLY A 29 -8.13 13.17 0.51
N HIS A 30 -8.37 13.48 1.78
CA HIS A 30 -9.73 13.62 2.29
C HIS A 30 -10.44 14.81 1.66
N ARG A 31 -11.63 14.59 1.11
CA ARG A 31 -12.45 15.63 0.45
C ARG A 31 -13.75 15.80 1.20
N ASN A 32 -14.00 17.02 1.70
CA ASN A 32 -15.25 17.35 2.36
C ASN A 32 -16.35 17.56 1.31
N GLY A 33 -17.43 16.78 1.40
CA GLY A 33 -18.62 16.95 0.55
C GLY A 33 -18.50 16.50 -0.91
N THR A 34 -17.34 15.99 -1.34
CA THR A 34 -17.16 15.40 -2.68
C THR A 34 -17.00 13.89 -2.57
N PRO A 35 -17.69 13.08 -3.42
CA PRO A 35 -17.45 11.65 -3.50
C PRO A 35 -15.99 11.31 -3.81
N GLU A 36 -15.54 10.16 -3.32
CA GLU A 36 -14.21 9.61 -3.65
C GLU A 36 -14.19 9.15 -5.12
N TYR A 37 -13.02 9.19 -5.74
CA TYR A 37 -12.84 8.56 -7.05
C TYR A 37 -13.05 7.04 -6.92
N ILE A 38 -13.83 6.48 -7.84
CA ILE A 38 -14.03 5.04 -7.89
C ILE A 38 -12.72 4.41 -8.38
N LYS A 39 -12.33 3.31 -7.74
CA LYS A 39 -11.18 2.51 -8.17
C LYS A 39 -11.44 1.98 -9.58
N ASP A 40 -10.44 2.05 -10.44
CA ASP A 40 -10.54 1.47 -11.78
C ASP A 40 -10.76 -0.05 -11.66
N PRO A 41 -11.89 -0.60 -12.16
CA PRO A 41 -12.15 -2.03 -12.09
C PRO A 41 -11.08 -2.87 -12.80
N SER A 42 -10.43 -2.32 -13.84
CA SER A 42 -9.35 -3.02 -14.56
C SER A 42 -8.05 -3.14 -13.74
N LEU A 43 -7.88 -2.28 -12.73
CA LEU A 43 -6.76 -2.33 -11.78
C LEU A 43 -7.12 -3.04 -10.47
N THR A 44 -8.38 -3.47 -10.34
CA THR A 44 -8.82 -4.16 -9.14
C THR A 44 -8.39 -5.61 -9.24
N PHE A 45 -7.27 -5.94 -8.60
CA PHE A 45 -6.87 -7.33 -8.38
C PHE A 45 -7.87 -7.98 -7.43
N ILE A 46 -8.80 -8.76 -7.97
CA ILE A 46 -9.51 -9.77 -7.18
C ILE A 46 -8.52 -10.91 -7.04
N ALA A 47 -7.85 -10.98 -5.90
CA ALA A 47 -7.08 -12.17 -5.55
C ALA A 47 -8.06 -13.35 -5.44
N ASP A 48 -7.62 -14.54 -5.83
CA ASP A 48 -8.38 -15.79 -5.61
C ASP A 48 -8.76 -16.00 -4.13
N ALA A 49 -8.13 -15.26 -3.22
CA ALA A 49 -8.38 -15.21 -1.78
C ALA A 49 -9.62 -14.40 -1.35
N GLY A 50 -10.39 -13.83 -2.27
CA GLY A 50 -11.65 -13.12 -1.97
C GLY A 50 -11.50 -11.60 -1.75
N PRO A 51 -12.55 -10.94 -1.20
CA PRO A 51 -12.57 -9.48 -1.06
C PRO A 51 -11.48 -8.98 -0.11
N SER A 52 -10.75 -7.96 -0.55
CA SER A 52 -9.68 -7.31 0.20
C SER A 52 -10.00 -5.85 0.48
N LEU A 53 -9.28 -5.22 1.42
CA LEU A 53 -9.36 -3.78 1.66
C LEU A 53 -9.15 -2.96 0.37
N PHE A 54 -8.39 -3.48 -0.59
CA PHE A 54 -8.10 -2.80 -1.84
C PHE A 54 -9.16 -3.03 -2.91
N SER A 55 -9.99 -4.07 -2.82
CA SER A 55 -10.97 -4.42 -3.86
C SER A 55 -12.44 -4.17 -3.49
N VAL A 56 -12.77 -3.99 -2.21
CA VAL A 56 -14.17 -3.78 -1.81
C VAL A 56 -14.67 -2.34 -2.06
N PRO A 57 -16.00 -2.16 -2.24
CA PRO A 57 -16.65 -0.84 -2.26
C PRO A 57 -16.46 -0.05 -0.96
N LYS A 58 -16.72 1.25 -1.00
CA LYS A 58 -16.47 2.19 0.12
C LYS A 58 -17.13 1.79 1.45
N ASP A 59 -18.38 1.34 1.40
CA ASP A 59 -19.13 1.01 2.62
C ASP A 59 -18.54 -0.22 3.33
N ASP A 60 -18.14 -1.23 2.55
CA ASP A 60 -17.49 -2.42 3.08
C ASP A 60 -16.03 -2.16 3.43
N HIS A 61 -15.37 -1.24 2.72
CA HIS A 61 -14.03 -0.76 3.05
C HIS A 61 -13.99 -0.17 4.46
N SER A 62 -14.97 0.67 4.81
CA SER A 62 -15.07 1.25 6.16
C SER A 62 -15.19 0.19 7.25
N LYS A 63 -16.04 -0.83 7.02
CA LYS A 63 -16.22 -1.95 7.95
C LYS A 63 -14.96 -2.77 8.11
N LEU A 64 -14.35 -3.20 7.00
CA LEU A 64 -13.10 -3.99 7.00
C LEU A 64 -11.95 -3.20 7.63
N ARG A 65 -11.80 -1.91 7.29
CA ARG A 65 -10.81 -1.04 7.90
C ARG A 65 -10.99 -1.00 9.41
N ARG A 66 -12.22 -0.77 9.89
CA ARG A 66 -12.49 -0.72 11.34
C ARG A 66 -12.11 -2.02 12.05
N LEU A 67 -12.42 -3.18 11.47
CA LEU A 67 -12.06 -4.48 12.02
C LEU A 67 -10.54 -4.68 12.09
N LEU A 68 -9.82 -4.28 11.04
CA LEU A 68 -8.36 -4.43 10.98
C LEU A 68 -7.61 -3.40 11.85
N SER A 69 -8.12 -2.18 11.99
CA SER A 69 -7.44 -1.06 12.67
C SER A 69 -6.96 -1.40 14.08
N HIS A 70 -7.69 -2.22 14.84
CA HIS A 70 -7.29 -2.60 16.19
C HIS A 70 -5.94 -3.35 16.22
N ARG A 71 -5.73 -4.27 15.26
CA ARG A 71 -4.51 -5.08 15.14
C ARG A 71 -3.31 -4.27 14.67
N PHE A 72 -3.54 -3.12 14.03
CA PHE A 72 -2.51 -2.20 13.55
C PHE A 72 -2.46 -0.89 14.38
N SER A 73 -2.95 -0.93 15.62
CA SER A 73 -2.83 0.20 16.55
C SER A 73 -1.40 0.32 17.09
N ASP A 74 -0.98 1.51 17.52
CA ASP A 74 0.35 1.74 18.12
C ASP A 74 0.63 0.76 19.27
N ARG A 75 -0.36 0.56 20.15
CA ARG A 75 -0.27 -0.41 21.23
C ARG A 75 -0.05 -1.84 20.71
N ALA A 76 -0.87 -2.29 19.76
CA ALA A 76 -0.75 -3.65 19.21
C ALA A 76 0.61 -3.87 18.50
N LEU A 77 1.12 -2.84 17.80
CA LEU A 77 2.42 -2.89 17.15
C LEU A 77 3.56 -3.00 18.17
N ARG A 78 3.50 -2.24 19.27
CA ARG A 78 4.46 -2.36 20.38
C ARG A 78 4.40 -3.74 21.04
N GLU A 79 3.20 -4.28 21.26
CA GLU A 79 3.02 -5.64 21.79
C GLU A 79 3.64 -6.71 20.87
N GLN A 80 3.74 -6.45 19.56
CA GLN A 80 4.37 -7.36 18.58
C GLN A 80 5.88 -7.13 18.38
N GLU A 81 6.47 -6.11 19.00
CA GLU A 81 7.87 -5.72 18.78
C GLU A 81 8.85 -6.87 19.00
N SER A 82 8.66 -7.64 20.07
CA SER A 82 9.56 -8.75 20.43
C SER A 82 9.55 -9.88 19.39
N VAL A 83 8.38 -10.20 18.84
CA VAL A 83 8.21 -11.24 17.81
C VAL A 83 8.87 -10.79 16.51
N ILE A 84 8.58 -9.56 16.06
CA ILE A 84 9.15 -9.00 14.83
C ILE A 84 10.67 -8.91 14.94
N SER A 85 11.17 -8.38 16.06
CA SER A 85 12.61 -8.28 16.32
C SER A 85 13.29 -9.65 16.38
N GLY A 86 12.61 -10.67 16.91
CA GLY A 86 13.08 -12.05 16.89
C GLY A 86 13.33 -12.55 15.47
N TYR A 87 12.35 -12.39 14.58
CA TYR A 87 12.50 -12.79 13.18
C TYR A 87 13.53 -11.96 12.42
N ALA A 88 13.57 -10.64 12.65
CA ALA A 88 14.58 -9.77 12.04
C ALA A 88 16.01 -10.21 12.44
N ASN A 89 16.22 -10.53 13.72
CA ASN A 89 17.50 -11.04 14.21
C ASN A 89 17.84 -12.40 13.62
N LEU A 90 16.86 -13.31 13.47
CA LEU A 90 17.07 -14.60 12.84
C LEU A 90 17.53 -14.44 11.38
N LEU A 91 16.85 -13.59 10.61
CA LEU A 91 17.21 -13.29 9.23
C LEU A 91 18.61 -12.66 9.12
N ALA A 92 18.93 -11.71 9.99
CA ALA A 92 20.26 -11.08 10.03
C ALA A 92 21.37 -12.10 10.32
N ARG A 93 21.14 -13.02 11.28
CA ARG A 93 22.09 -14.10 11.59
C ARG A 93 22.28 -15.04 10.39
N SER A 94 21.20 -15.49 9.75
CA SER A 94 21.31 -16.35 8.58
C SER A 94 22.00 -15.67 7.40
N ALA A 95 21.82 -14.36 7.23
CA ALA A 95 22.50 -13.59 6.19
C ALA A 95 23.99 -13.36 6.48
N THR A 96 24.39 -13.33 7.76
CA THR A 96 25.79 -13.14 8.18
C THR A 96 26.59 -14.45 8.16
N ILE A 97 25.93 -15.61 8.24
CA ILE A 97 26.56 -16.93 8.09
C ILE A 97 26.65 -17.28 6.58
N GLN A 98 27.47 -16.53 5.84
CA GLN A 98 28.08 -16.95 4.57
C GLN A 98 29.51 -16.40 4.45
N PRO A 99 30.48 -16.90 5.22
CA PRO A 99 31.87 -16.94 4.76
C PRO A 99 32.30 -18.41 4.67
N GLY A 100 32.23 -18.98 3.46
CA GLY A 100 32.81 -20.29 3.19
C GLY A 100 31.90 -21.19 2.35
N ASN A 101 31.93 -20.98 1.04
CA ASN A 101 31.70 -22.04 0.06
C ASN A 101 32.30 -21.62 -1.29
N LEU A 102 33.63 -21.61 -1.34
CA LEU A 102 34.40 -21.77 -2.57
C LEU A 102 35.63 -22.62 -2.21
N SER A 103 35.44 -23.94 -2.29
CA SER A 103 36.50 -24.93 -2.45
C SER A 103 36.66 -25.22 -3.93
#